data_AF-A0A2K3UVL0-F1
#
_entry.id   AF-A0A2K3UVL0-F1
#
_cell.length_a   1.000
_cell.length_b   1.000
_cell.length_c   1.000
_cell.angle_alpha   90.00
_cell.angle_beta   90.00
_cell.angle_gamma   90.00
#
_symmetry.space_group_name_H-M   'P 1'
#
loop_
_entity.id
_entity.type
_entity.pdbx_description
1 polymer ?
#
loop_
_entity_poly.entity_id
_entity_poly.type
_entity_poly.pdbx_seq_one_letter_code
_entity_poly.pdbx_strand_id
1 'polypeptide(L)'
;MFKPALLPLALTLPLLGSCAPLASLLSNSDGPAPRRAGPLVVGQTWTVSGLVDGRSVSATVGVPDLVDVQDTSATFNARDQFDAFSVSRAGFTVADYDSTRRVARFRWVGESAGLSYTCRIENVISAPLRGVLTFERGGQTVARGTCEAVISQSAG
;
A
#
# COMPACT_ATOMS: atom_id res chain seq x y z
N MET A 1 6.49 -66.24 -50.44
CA MET A 1 5.48 -65.17 -50.52
C MET A 1 5.64 -64.27 -49.31
N PHE A 2 5.71 -62.94 -49.55
CA PHE A 2 5.39 -61.76 -48.71
C PHE A 2 5.27 -61.95 -47.17
N LYS A 3 5.78 -61.10 -46.27
CA LYS A 3 6.31 -59.71 -46.27
C LYS A 3 6.94 -59.49 -44.86
N PRO A 4 7.96 -58.61 -44.69
CA PRO A 4 8.56 -58.31 -43.38
C PRO A 4 7.76 -57.24 -42.62
N ALA A 5 7.77 -57.29 -41.29
CA ALA A 5 7.23 -56.22 -40.45
C ALA A 5 8.00 -56.06 -39.12
N LEU A 6 8.58 -54.86 -39.01
CA LEU A 6 8.65 -53.99 -37.84
C LEU A 6 9.59 -54.34 -36.66
N LEU A 7 10.71 -53.61 -36.66
CA LEU A 7 11.47 -53.11 -35.49
C LEU A 7 10.55 -52.59 -34.37
N PRO A 8 10.93 -52.76 -33.09
CA PRO A 8 11.72 -51.70 -32.45
C PRO A 8 12.68 -52.20 -31.36
N LEU A 9 13.89 -51.64 -31.28
CA LEU A 9 14.56 -51.57 -29.98
C LEU A 9 15.28 -50.23 -29.79
N ALA A 10 14.82 -49.56 -28.74
CA ALA A 10 15.22 -48.29 -28.20
C ALA A 10 16.74 -48.12 -28.11
N LEU A 11 17.22 -47.00 -28.65
CA LEU A 11 18.49 -46.42 -28.26
C LEU A 11 18.24 -45.23 -27.33
N THR A 12 18.97 -45.29 -26.25
CA THR A 12 18.95 -44.54 -25.01
C THR A 12 19.72 -43.22 -25.10
N LEU A 13 19.19 -42.23 -24.36
CA LEU A 13 19.83 -41.02 -23.79
C LEU A 13 20.43 -39.95 -24.72
N PRO A 14 19.92 -38.71 -24.64
CA PRO A 14 20.75 -37.51 -24.60
C PRO A 14 21.00 -37.09 -23.14
N LEU A 15 22.26 -37.15 -22.73
CA LEU A 15 22.81 -36.27 -21.70
C LEU A 15 22.88 -34.86 -22.31
N LEU A 16 22.25 -33.89 -21.65
CA LEU A 16 22.72 -32.52 -21.45
C LEU A 16 21.67 -31.82 -20.58
N GLY A 17 21.96 -31.76 -19.28
CA GLY A 17 21.26 -30.89 -18.37
C GLY A 17 21.48 -29.44 -18.77
N SER A 18 20.43 -28.76 -19.19
CA SER A 18 20.35 -27.30 -19.19
C SER A 18 19.32 -26.89 -18.14
N CYS A 19 19.69 -27.01 -16.87
CA CYS A 19 19.12 -26.15 -15.83
C CYS A 19 19.59 -24.73 -16.11
N ALA A 20 18.81 -23.98 -16.89
CA ALA A 20 18.88 -22.53 -16.89
C ALA A 20 17.48 -22.02 -16.59
N PRO A 21 17.05 -21.97 -15.31
CA PRO A 21 15.93 -21.12 -14.97
C PRO A 21 16.39 -19.69 -15.21
N LEU A 22 15.89 -19.12 -16.31
CA LEU A 22 15.39 -17.75 -16.38
C LEU A 22 16.22 -16.75 -15.57
N ALA A 23 17.25 -16.22 -16.22
CA ALA A 23 17.73 -14.86 -15.94
C ALA A 23 16.63 -13.87 -16.36
N SER A 24 15.47 -13.96 -15.70
CA SER A 24 14.40 -13.00 -15.82
C SER A 24 14.76 -11.82 -14.94
N LEU A 25 15.06 -10.73 -15.62
CA LEU A 25 14.70 -9.39 -15.20
C LEU A 25 15.54 -8.89 -14.03
N LEU A 26 16.79 -8.54 -14.35
CA LEU A 26 17.25 -7.21 -13.99
C LEU A 26 16.16 -6.24 -14.44
N SER A 27 15.22 -5.93 -13.55
CA SER A 27 14.39 -4.75 -13.68
C SER A 27 15.33 -3.56 -13.59
N ASN A 28 15.93 -3.21 -14.73
CA ASN A 28 16.48 -1.90 -15.00
C ASN A 28 15.29 -0.95 -14.85
N SER A 29 15.11 -0.43 -13.65
CA SER A 29 14.29 0.74 -13.40
C SER A 29 15.06 1.94 -13.95
N ASP A 30 15.20 2.01 -15.28
CA ASP A 30 15.71 3.17 -16.03
C ASP A 30 14.68 4.32 -16.08
N GLY A 31 13.82 4.39 -15.06
CA GLY A 31 12.93 5.50 -14.80
C GLY A 31 13.50 6.36 -13.67
N PRO A 32 13.11 7.65 -13.58
CA PRO A 32 13.37 8.44 -12.39
C PRO A 32 12.90 7.67 -11.15
N ALA A 33 13.73 7.63 -10.10
CA ALA A 33 13.34 6.99 -8.85
C ALA A 33 11.99 7.57 -8.36
N PRO A 34 11.03 6.74 -7.91
CA PRO A 34 9.76 7.23 -7.43
C PRO A 34 9.94 8.27 -6.33
N ARG A 35 9.13 9.34 -6.37
CA ARG A 35 9.10 10.35 -5.31
C ARG A 35 8.71 9.67 -3.99
N ARG A 36 9.40 10.03 -2.92
CA ARG A 36 9.23 9.40 -1.59
C ARG A 36 9.26 10.43 -0.47
N ALA A 37 8.50 10.18 0.58
CA ALA A 37 8.50 10.91 1.83
C ALA A 37 8.34 9.94 3.01
N GLY A 38 9.43 9.70 3.74
CA GLY A 38 9.47 8.68 4.79
C GLY A 38 9.07 7.31 4.24
N PRO A 39 8.03 6.65 4.78
CA PRO A 39 7.55 5.36 4.28
C PRO A 39 6.70 5.49 3.01
N LEU A 40 6.24 6.69 2.65
CA LEU A 40 5.30 6.89 1.55
C LEU A 40 6.06 6.99 0.23
N VAL A 41 5.69 6.17 -0.74
CA VAL A 41 6.28 6.16 -2.09
C VAL A 41 5.18 6.34 -3.12
N VAL A 42 5.35 7.26 -4.07
CA VAL A 42 4.37 7.47 -5.15
C VAL A 42 4.17 6.18 -5.96
N GLY A 43 2.91 5.83 -6.22
CA GLY A 43 2.50 4.58 -6.86
C GLY A 43 2.24 3.42 -5.90
N GLN A 44 2.57 3.59 -4.61
CA GLN A 44 2.33 2.59 -3.58
C GLN A 44 0.88 2.61 -3.10
N THR A 45 0.40 1.44 -2.64
CA THR A 45 -0.86 1.32 -1.92
C THR A 45 -0.63 0.70 -0.54
N TRP A 46 -1.38 1.20 0.44
CA TRP A 46 -1.37 0.77 1.83
C TRP A 46 -2.73 0.23 2.23
N THR A 47 -2.75 -0.89 2.95
CA THR A 47 -3.93 -1.36 3.68
C THR A 47 -3.78 -0.94 5.13
N VAL A 48 -4.75 -0.19 5.63
CA VAL A 48 -4.80 0.29 7.01
C VAL A 48 -5.98 -0.35 7.70
N SER A 49 -5.74 -1.09 8.77
CA SER A 49 -6.78 -1.79 9.51
C SER A 49 -6.65 -1.57 11.01
N GLY A 50 -7.72 -1.75 11.75
CA GLY A 50 -7.70 -1.55 13.19
C GLY A 50 -9.01 -1.89 13.90
N LEU A 51 -8.97 -1.86 15.22
CA LEU A 51 -10.11 -2.07 16.10
C LEU A 51 -10.43 -0.76 16.82
N VAL A 52 -11.67 -0.30 16.74
CA VAL A 52 -12.16 0.89 17.45
C VAL A 52 -13.63 0.72 17.80
N ASP A 53 -14.01 1.09 19.03
CA ASP A 53 -15.41 0.98 19.51
C ASP A 53 -16.03 -0.42 19.31
N GLY A 54 -15.22 -1.47 19.53
CA GLY A 54 -15.63 -2.87 19.33
C GLY A 54 -15.80 -3.31 17.88
N ARG A 55 -15.43 -2.47 16.90
CA ARG A 55 -15.58 -2.75 15.46
C ARG A 55 -14.23 -2.82 14.77
N SER A 56 -14.09 -3.80 13.88
CA SER A 56 -12.95 -3.87 12.95
C SER A 56 -13.22 -2.95 11.77
N VAL A 57 -12.24 -2.13 11.41
CA VAL A 57 -12.29 -1.23 10.25
C VAL A 57 -11.06 -1.44 9.38
N SER A 58 -11.22 -1.26 8.07
CA SER A 58 -10.13 -1.37 7.11
C SER A 58 -10.33 -0.39 5.96
N ALA A 59 -9.25 0.16 5.43
CA ALA A 59 -9.25 1.02 4.27
C ALA A 59 -7.99 0.80 3.43
N THR A 60 -8.13 0.97 2.11
CA THR A 60 -7.02 0.96 1.16
C THR A 60 -6.69 2.40 0.78
N VAL A 61 -5.45 2.82 1.03
CA VAL A 61 -4.97 4.18 0.82
C VAL A 61 -3.88 4.18 -0.25
N GLY A 62 -4.12 4.87 -1.36
CA GLY A 62 -3.14 5.05 -2.42
C GLY A 62 -2.26 6.28 -2.22
N VAL A 63 -1.04 6.24 -2.75
CA VAL A 63 -0.10 7.36 -2.81
C VAL A 63 0.07 7.79 -4.27
N PRO A 64 -0.94 8.45 -4.90
CA PRO A 64 -0.87 8.82 -6.32
C PRO A 64 0.11 9.97 -6.62
N ASP A 65 0.33 10.85 -5.65
CA ASP A 65 1.31 11.94 -5.72
C ASP A 65 1.84 12.24 -4.31
N LEU A 66 2.81 13.13 -4.19
CA LEU A 66 3.26 13.74 -2.94
C LEU A 66 3.32 15.26 -3.10
N VAL A 67 2.54 15.98 -2.32
CA VAL A 67 2.55 17.44 -2.27
C VAL A 67 3.21 17.88 -0.97
N ASP A 68 4.19 18.78 -1.07
CA ASP A 68 4.87 19.33 0.10
C ASP A 68 4.02 20.41 0.77
N VAL A 69 3.85 20.28 2.08
CA VAL A 69 3.05 21.15 2.95
C VAL A 69 3.83 21.35 4.24
N GLN A 70 4.59 22.44 4.37
CA GLN A 70 5.37 22.84 5.56
C GLN A 70 5.80 21.69 6.50
N ASP A 71 7.02 21.19 6.30
CA ASP A 71 7.65 20.08 7.07
C ASP A 71 6.92 18.72 6.99
N THR A 72 5.81 18.67 6.24
CA THR A 72 4.98 17.49 5.97
C THR A 72 4.88 17.26 4.46
N SER A 73 4.79 16.00 4.03
CA SER A 73 4.38 15.64 2.66
C SER A 73 3.09 14.84 2.70
N ALA A 74 2.16 15.06 1.76
CA ALA A 74 0.85 14.40 1.73
C ALA A 74 0.48 13.88 0.34
N THR A 75 -0.40 12.89 0.26
CA THR A 75 -0.75 12.23 -1.02
C THR A 75 -1.61 13.06 -1.97
N PHE A 76 -2.16 14.16 -1.46
CA PHE A 76 -2.97 15.14 -2.18
C PHE A 76 -2.66 16.54 -1.61
N ASN A 77 -3.04 17.62 -2.31
CA ASN A 77 -2.86 18.96 -1.77
C ASN A 77 -3.89 19.28 -0.65
N ALA A 78 -3.57 20.24 0.22
CA ALA A 78 -4.40 20.56 1.40
C ALA A 78 -5.83 21.03 1.06
N ARG A 79 -6.04 21.67 -0.08
CA ARG A 79 -7.35 22.15 -0.53
C ARG A 79 -8.26 20.99 -0.91
N ASP A 80 -7.76 20.08 -1.73
CA ASP A 80 -8.51 18.89 -2.17
C ASP A 80 -8.83 17.97 -0.99
N GLN A 81 -7.90 17.83 -0.05
CA GLN A 81 -8.15 17.12 1.21
C GLN A 81 -9.26 17.79 2.01
N PHE A 82 -9.19 19.10 2.21
CA PHE A 82 -10.20 19.84 2.95
C PHE A 82 -11.59 19.71 2.31
N ASP A 83 -11.68 19.90 1.00
CA ASP A 83 -12.94 19.81 0.27
C ASP A 83 -13.53 18.40 0.41
N ALA A 84 -12.74 17.34 0.23
CA ALA A 84 -13.24 15.97 0.32
C ALA A 84 -13.66 15.55 1.74
N PHE A 85 -12.91 15.96 2.78
CA PHE A 85 -13.30 15.70 4.17
C PHE A 85 -14.47 16.57 4.63
N SER A 86 -14.59 17.81 4.16
CA SER A 86 -15.70 18.71 4.51
C SER A 86 -17.03 18.23 3.94
N VAL A 87 -17.04 17.68 2.73
CA VAL A 87 -18.25 17.09 2.12
C VAL A 87 -18.47 15.61 2.49
N SER A 88 -17.62 15.03 3.35
CA SER A 88 -17.68 13.61 3.74
C SER A 88 -17.77 12.66 2.54
N ARG A 89 -16.91 12.86 1.53
CA ARG A 89 -16.89 12.00 0.34
C ARG A 89 -16.43 10.59 0.73
N ALA A 90 -17.38 9.65 0.83
CA ALA A 90 -17.08 8.26 1.13
C ALA A 90 -16.01 7.68 0.19
N GLY A 91 -15.10 6.87 0.73
CA GLY A 91 -13.98 6.28 -0.01
C GLY A 91 -12.82 7.24 -0.30
N PHE A 92 -12.91 8.51 0.11
CA PHE A 92 -11.76 9.41 0.05
C PHE A 92 -10.72 9.02 1.11
N THR A 93 -9.46 8.96 0.69
CA THR A 93 -8.33 8.57 1.54
C THR A 93 -7.14 9.49 1.33
N VAL A 94 -6.35 9.69 2.38
CA VAL A 94 -5.15 10.51 2.37
C VAL A 94 -4.09 9.84 3.24
N ALA A 95 -2.84 9.85 2.79
CA ALA A 95 -1.70 9.62 3.66
C ALA A 95 -0.85 10.89 3.76
N ASP A 96 -0.29 11.14 4.93
CA ASP A 96 0.67 12.21 5.15
C ASP A 96 1.83 11.74 6.03
N TYR A 97 2.97 12.43 5.89
CA TYR A 97 4.18 12.15 6.64
C TYR A 97 4.84 13.46 7.09
N ASP A 98 4.94 13.64 8.41
CA ASP A 98 5.71 14.71 9.05
C ASP A 98 7.14 14.21 9.25
N SER A 99 8.07 14.79 8.49
CA SER A 99 9.48 14.39 8.48
C SER A 99 10.22 14.74 9.78
N THR A 100 9.84 15.85 10.41
CA THR A 100 10.45 16.35 11.65
C THR A 100 10.08 15.47 12.83
N ARG A 101 8.80 15.09 12.94
CA ARG A 101 8.29 14.25 14.02
C ARG A 101 8.34 12.76 13.72
N ARG A 102 8.66 12.38 12.48
CA ARG A 102 8.63 11.00 11.97
C ARG A 102 7.27 10.34 12.21
N VAL A 103 6.20 11.07 11.89
CA VAL A 103 4.82 10.63 12.08
C VAL A 103 4.16 10.42 10.72
N ALA A 104 3.61 9.23 10.50
CA ALA A 104 2.72 8.97 9.37
C ALA A 104 1.26 9.02 9.84
N ARG A 105 0.38 9.59 9.02
CA ARG A 105 -1.06 9.56 9.25
C ARG A 105 -1.75 9.02 8.02
N PHE A 106 -2.69 8.11 8.22
CA PHE A 106 -3.59 7.62 7.20
C PHE A 106 -5.01 8.00 7.59
N ARG A 107 -5.70 8.73 6.73
CA ARG A 107 -7.03 9.28 6.99
C ARG A 107 -7.99 8.79 5.93
N TRP A 108 -9.20 8.42 6.32
CA TRP A 108 -10.26 8.06 5.38
C TRP A 108 -11.63 8.44 5.88
N VAL A 109 -12.54 8.70 4.95
CA VAL A 109 -13.96 8.92 5.22
C VAL A 109 -14.68 7.57 5.22
N GLY A 110 -15.46 7.31 6.26
CA GLY A 110 -16.28 6.11 6.37
C GLY A 110 -17.44 6.07 5.37
N GLU A 111 -18.13 4.93 5.31
CA GLU A 111 -19.26 4.74 4.38
C GLU A 111 -20.45 5.64 4.69
N SER A 112 -20.65 6.02 5.96
CA SER A 112 -21.69 6.96 6.36
C SER A 112 -21.12 8.38 6.43
N ALA A 113 -21.90 9.34 5.94
CA ALA A 113 -21.54 10.76 6.00
C ALA A 113 -21.21 11.21 7.44
N GLY A 114 -20.20 12.06 7.58
CA GLY A 114 -19.75 12.56 8.86
C GLY A 114 -18.90 11.58 9.68
N LEU A 115 -18.61 10.38 9.18
CA LEU A 115 -17.67 9.46 9.82
C LEU A 115 -16.28 9.60 9.20
N SER A 116 -15.26 9.74 10.02
CA SER A 116 -13.89 9.67 9.55
C SER A 116 -12.98 8.92 10.53
N TYR A 117 -11.90 8.40 9.99
CA TYR A 117 -10.93 7.63 10.73
C TYR A 117 -9.53 8.15 10.44
N THR A 118 -8.71 8.20 11.47
CA THR A 118 -7.31 8.57 11.36
C THR A 118 -6.46 7.55 12.09
N CYS A 119 -5.62 6.83 11.35
CA CYS A 119 -4.55 6.02 11.93
C CYS A 119 -3.28 6.87 12.01
N ARG A 120 -2.82 7.16 13.23
CA ARG A 120 -1.59 7.92 13.49
C ARG A 120 -0.50 6.99 13.99
N ILE A 121 0.63 6.98 13.30
CA ILE A 121 1.78 6.12 13.56
C ILE A 121 2.96 7.01 13.90
N GLU A 122 3.47 6.87 15.11
CA GLU A 122 4.63 7.63 15.59
C GLU A 122 5.89 6.79 15.46
N ASN A 123 7.05 7.45 15.41
CA ASN A 123 8.34 6.79 15.28
C ASN A 123 8.35 5.80 14.11
N VAL A 124 8.06 6.30 12.91
CA VAL A 124 8.09 5.48 11.70
C VAL A 124 9.54 5.13 11.37
N ILE A 125 10.03 4.00 11.90
CA ILE A 125 11.41 3.52 11.72
C ILE A 125 11.46 2.20 10.93
N SER A 126 10.49 1.31 11.12
CA SER A 126 10.38 0.05 10.37
C SER A 126 9.01 -0.61 10.57
N ALA A 127 8.61 -1.49 9.64
CA ALA A 127 7.39 -2.28 9.75
C ALA A 127 7.42 -3.28 10.92
N PRO A 128 6.26 -3.69 11.48
CA PRO A 128 4.91 -3.26 11.12
C PRO A 128 4.62 -1.84 11.64
N LEU A 129 4.01 -1.01 10.79
CA LEU A 129 3.66 0.35 11.18
C LEU A 129 2.39 0.30 12.02
N ARG A 130 2.53 0.40 13.35
CA ARG A 130 1.43 0.33 14.31
C ARG A 130 1.23 1.65 15.02
N GLY A 131 -0.03 1.97 15.28
CA GLY A 131 -0.39 3.28 15.81
C GLY A 131 -1.74 3.33 16.49
N VAL A 132 -2.19 4.56 16.71
CA VAL A 132 -3.47 4.87 17.34
C VAL A 132 -4.49 5.16 16.25
N LEU A 133 -5.59 4.42 16.27
CA LEU A 133 -6.76 4.68 15.46
C LEU A 133 -7.66 5.66 16.21
N THR A 134 -8.03 6.77 15.58
CA THR A 134 -9.03 7.71 16.07
C THR A 134 -10.26 7.62 15.18
N PHE A 135 -11.42 7.40 15.78
CA PHE A 135 -12.72 7.43 15.12
C PHE A 135 -13.42 8.75 15.45
N GLU A 136 -13.85 9.46 14.41
CA GLU A 136 -14.54 10.74 14.53
C GLU A 136 -15.93 10.70 13.90
N ARG A 137 -16.87 11.38 14.55
CA ARG A 137 -18.24 11.62 14.06
C ARG A 137 -18.52 13.11 14.13
N GLY A 138 -18.86 13.73 12.99
CA GLY A 138 -19.13 15.17 12.92
C GLY A 138 -17.94 16.02 13.39
N GLY A 139 -16.71 15.57 13.12
CA GLY A 139 -15.48 16.26 13.54
C GLY A 139 -15.11 16.11 15.01
N GLN A 140 -15.88 15.34 15.79
CA GLN A 140 -15.56 15.05 17.19
C GLN A 140 -14.99 13.63 17.33
N THR A 141 -13.90 13.49 18.10
CA THR A 141 -13.40 12.17 18.47
C THR A 141 -14.42 11.45 19.33
N VAL A 142 -14.89 10.29 18.84
CA VAL A 142 -15.84 9.43 19.54
C VAL A 142 -15.11 8.33 20.29
N ALA A 143 -14.10 7.72 19.66
CA ALA A 143 -13.37 6.61 20.23
C ALA A 143 -11.92 6.55 19.72
N ARG A 144 -11.08 5.85 20.48
CA ARG A 144 -9.71 5.52 20.09
C ARG A 144 -9.48 4.01 20.20
N GLY A 145 -8.58 3.51 19.38
CA GLY A 145 -8.16 2.13 19.38
C GLY A 145 -6.79 1.97 18.73
N THR A 146 -6.51 0.78 18.21
CA THR A 146 -5.23 0.45 17.59
C THR A 146 -5.39 0.27 16.10
N CYS A 147 -4.40 0.70 15.33
CA CYS A 147 -4.31 0.41 13.90
C CYS A 147 -2.94 -0.13 13.50
N GLU A 148 -2.92 -0.79 12.35
CA GLU A 148 -1.73 -1.20 11.63
C GLU A 148 -1.86 -0.75 10.17
N ALA A 149 -0.74 -0.34 9.58
CA ALA A 149 -0.63 -0.01 8.17
C ALA A 149 0.41 -0.93 7.50
N VAL A 150 0.00 -1.61 6.44
CA VAL A 150 0.83 -2.57 5.69
C VAL A 150 0.82 -2.20 4.21
N ILE A 151 1.96 -2.34 3.56
CA ILE A 151 2.09 -2.14 2.11
C ILE A 151 1.31 -3.26 1.42
N SER A 152 0.30 -2.92 0.65
CA SER A 152 -0.48 -3.88 -0.14
C SER A 152 0.05 -4.01 -1.56
N GLN A 153 0.60 -2.92 -2.13
CA GLN A 153 1.26 -2.92 -3.43
C GLN A 153 2.44 -1.95 -3.41
N SER A 154 3.60 -2.39 -3.86
CA SER A 154 4.80 -1.55 -3.99
C SER A 154 4.73 -0.69 -5.25
N ALA A 155 5.38 0.48 -5.22
CA ALA A 155 5.67 1.23 -6.45
C ALA A 155 6.55 0.38 -7.37
N GLY A 156 6.13 0.26 -8.64
CA GLY A 156 6.83 -0.51 -9.68
C GLY A 156 8.00 0.23 -10.31
#